data_AF-A0A6J1WSX8-F1
#
_entry.id   AF-A0A6J1WSX8-F1
#
_cell.length_a   1.000
_cell.length_b   1.000
_cell.length_c   1.000
_cell.angle_alpha   90.00
_cell.angle_beta   90.00
_cell.angle_gamma   90.00
#
_symmetry.space_group_name_H-M   'P 1'
#
loop_
_entity.id
_entity.type
_entity.pdbx_description
1 polymer ?
#
loop_
_entity_poly.entity_id
_entity_poly.type
_entity_poly.pdbx_seq_one_letter_code
_entity_poly.pdbx_strand_id
1 'polypeptide(L)'
;MGLLKKTTGLTGLAVAANPHHTLGALYGKILRTLQKMPETSVYRKYTEQIVRERAAVLTQTKDVYEIEQKINCGQAEELIIQAENELNLARKMLNWKPWEPLVAKPPKGQWDWPPAKS
;
A
#
# COMPACT_ATOMS: atom_id res chain seq x y z
N MET A 1 19.11 18.75 -14.14
CA MET A 1 18.00 19.26 -13.32
C MET A 1 16.73 18.66 -13.88
N GLY A 2 15.99 17.87 -13.09
CA GLY A 2 14.78 17.18 -13.54
C GLY A 2 13.64 18.14 -13.83
N LEU A 3 12.67 17.70 -14.63
CA LEU A 3 11.48 18.47 -14.99
C LEU A 3 10.70 18.85 -13.71
N LEU A 4 10.52 20.14 -13.44
CA LEU A 4 9.75 20.60 -12.28
C LEU A 4 8.24 20.55 -12.62
N LYS A 5 7.51 19.65 -11.96
CA LYS A 5 6.06 19.51 -12.14
C LYS A 5 5.35 20.75 -11.60
N LYS A 6 4.57 21.46 -12.43
CA LYS A 6 3.89 22.71 -12.04
C LYS A 6 2.60 22.47 -11.24
N THR A 7 1.87 21.42 -11.59
CA THR A 7 0.62 21.00 -10.92
C THR A 7 0.40 19.51 -11.14
N THR A 8 -0.31 18.86 -10.22
CA THR A 8 -0.77 17.47 -10.34
C THR A 8 -2.07 17.38 -11.16
N GLY A 9 -2.76 18.50 -11.41
CA GLY A 9 -4.08 18.50 -12.04
C GLY A 9 -5.21 17.94 -11.17
N LEU A 10 -4.91 17.56 -9.91
CA LEU A 10 -5.86 17.04 -8.95
C LEU A 10 -6.09 18.05 -7.83
N THR A 11 -7.37 18.34 -7.54
CA THR A 11 -7.72 19.30 -6.49
C THR A 11 -7.33 18.73 -5.13
N GLY A 12 -6.64 19.52 -4.30
CA GLY A 12 -6.20 19.11 -2.97
C GLY A 12 -4.93 18.26 -2.93
N LEU A 13 -4.30 17.97 -4.09
CA LEU A 13 -3.04 17.23 -4.16
C LEU A 13 -1.88 18.17 -4.57
N ALA A 14 -1.10 18.62 -3.59
CA ALA A 14 0.07 19.45 -3.85
C ALA A 14 1.21 18.64 -4.49
N VAL A 15 1.99 19.29 -5.36
CA VAL A 15 3.17 18.67 -5.99
C VAL A 15 4.22 18.36 -4.91
N ALA A 16 4.77 17.16 -4.96
CA ALA A 16 5.83 16.77 -4.04
C ALA A 16 7.19 17.34 -4.50
N ALA A 17 7.91 18.02 -3.61
CA ALA A 17 9.22 18.57 -3.94
C ALA A 17 10.29 17.49 -4.20
N ASN A 18 10.26 16.40 -3.43
CA ASN A 18 11.23 15.29 -3.52
C ASN A 18 10.52 13.93 -3.39
N PRO A 19 9.71 13.51 -4.39
CA PRO A 19 8.89 12.32 -4.28
C PRO A 19 9.71 11.04 -4.13
N HIS A 20 10.86 10.96 -4.79
CA HIS A 20 11.77 9.80 -4.75
C HIS A 20 12.25 9.49 -3.32
N HIS A 21 12.74 10.50 -2.62
CA HIS A 21 13.23 10.37 -1.24
C HIS A 21 12.09 10.01 -0.28
N THR A 22 10.94 10.68 -0.39
CA THR A 22 9.78 10.43 0.48
C THR A 22 9.26 9.00 0.30
N LEU A 23 9.11 8.54 -0.95
CA LEU A 23 8.67 7.16 -1.24
C LEU A 23 9.66 6.12 -0.71
N GLY A 24 10.97 6.32 -0.93
CA GLY A 24 12.00 5.43 -0.39
C GLY A 24 11.94 5.30 1.14
N ALA A 25 11.77 6.43 1.83
CA ALA A 25 11.61 6.45 3.28
C ALA A 25 10.33 5.74 3.75
N LEU A 26 9.21 5.93 3.04
CA LEU A 26 7.93 5.28 3.36
C LEU A 26 7.98 3.76 3.14
N TYR A 27 8.47 3.29 1.99
CA TYR A 27 8.62 1.86 1.73
C TYR A 27 9.54 1.19 2.74
N GLY A 28 10.65 1.83 3.12
CA GLY A 28 11.51 1.34 4.20
C GLY A 28 10.79 1.24 5.56
N LYS A 29 9.93 2.20 5.89
CA LYS A 29 9.11 2.15 7.13
C LYS A 29 8.06 1.05 7.08
N ILE A 30 7.43 0.82 5.92
CA ILE A 30 6.44 -0.25 5.74
C ILE A 30 7.09 -1.61 5.92
N LEU A 31 8.22 -1.88 5.24
CA LEU A 31 8.95 -3.14 5.36
C LEU A 31 9.34 -3.45 6.82
N ARG A 32 9.86 -2.45 7.55
CA ARG A 32 10.15 -2.59 8.99
C ARG A 32 8.92 -2.88 9.85
N THR A 33 7.76 -2.37 9.46
CA THR A 33 6.50 -2.61 10.17
C THR A 33 5.98 -4.03 9.89
N LEU A 34 6.06 -4.47 8.64
CA LEU A 34 5.67 -5.83 8.21
C LEU A 34 6.54 -6.92 8.85
N GLN A 35 7.83 -6.66 9.10
CA GLN A 35 8.72 -7.58 9.82
C GLN A 35 8.23 -7.96 11.23
N LYS A 36 7.36 -7.15 11.84
CA LYS A 36 6.76 -7.45 13.15
C LYS A 36 5.58 -8.43 13.08
N MET A 37 5.09 -8.74 11.87
CA MET A 37 4.00 -9.69 11.65
C MET A 37 4.55 -11.10 11.39
N PRO A 38 3.79 -12.18 11.65
CA PRO A 38 4.21 -13.54 11.31
C PRO A 38 4.44 -13.74 9.80
N GLU A 39 5.42 -14.57 9.42
CA GLU A 39 5.69 -14.90 8.01
C GLU A 39 4.57 -15.69 7.34
N THR A 40 3.77 -16.39 8.14
CA THR A 40 2.57 -17.11 7.68
C THR A 40 1.42 -16.17 7.33
N SER A 41 1.49 -14.89 7.72
CA SER A 41 0.45 -13.91 7.39
C SER A 41 0.44 -13.65 5.89
N VAL A 42 -0.71 -13.95 5.28
CA VAL A 42 -0.96 -13.72 3.86
C VAL A 42 -0.83 -12.24 3.51
N TYR A 43 -1.30 -11.35 4.39
CA TYR A 43 -1.15 -9.90 4.25
C TYR A 43 0.32 -9.49 4.19
N ARG A 44 1.16 -9.98 5.12
CA ARG A 44 2.60 -9.69 5.11
C ARG A 44 3.24 -10.09 3.78
N LYS A 45 2.99 -11.33 3.32
CA LYS A 45 3.60 -11.87 2.10
C LYS A 45 3.32 -11.00 0.87
N TYR A 46 2.05 -10.65 0.64
CA TYR A 46 1.67 -9.89 -0.54
C TYR A 46 2.07 -8.41 -0.45
N THR A 47 1.88 -7.76 0.71
CA THR A 47 2.29 -6.37 0.86
C THR A 47 3.82 -6.23 0.75
N GLU A 48 4.59 -7.17 1.29
CA GLU A 48 6.04 -7.17 1.18
C GLU A 48 6.49 -7.33 -0.28
N GLN A 49 5.86 -8.21 -1.05
CA GLN A 49 6.14 -8.38 -2.48
C GLN A 49 5.91 -7.07 -3.25
N ILE A 50 4.73 -6.45 -3.08
CA ILE A 50 4.36 -5.21 -3.78
C ILE A 50 5.33 -4.08 -3.42
N VAL A 51 5.62 -3.90 -2.13
CA VAL A 51 6.50 -2.82 -1.65
C VAL A 51 7.94 -3.04 -2.14
N ARG A 52 8.45 -4.28 -2.16
CA ARG A 52 9.78 -4.59 -2.69
C ARG A 52 9.87 -4.32 -4.19
N GLU A 53 8.86 -4.69 -4.96
CA GLU A 53 8.81 -4.42 -6.40
C GLU A 53 8.82 -2.91 -6.69
N ARG A 54 7.94 -2.15 -6.02
CA ARG A 54 7.89 -0.68 -6.15
C ARG A 54 9.19 -0.01 -5.69
N ALA A 55 9.81 -0.51 -4.62
CA ALA A 55 11.11 -0.03 -4.15
C ALA A 55 12.24 -0.35 -5.14
N ALA A 56 12.21 -1.51 -5.79
CA ALA A 56 13.18 -1.87 -6.83
C ALA A 56 13.09 -0.91 -8.02
N VAL A 57 11.87 -0.59 -8.48
CA VAL A 57 11.65 0.41 -9.55
C VAL A 57 12.23 1.77 -9.17
N LEU A 58 12.00 2.24 -7.94
CA LEU A 58 12.60 3.48 -7.44
C LEU A 58 14.13 3.46 -7.42
N THR A 59 14.75 2.32 -7.08
CA THR A 59 16.22 2.23 -7.09
C THR A 59 16.82 2.23 -8.49
N GLN A 60 16.12 1.65 -9.47
CA GLN A 60 16.59 1.53 -10.85
C GLN A 60 16.42 2.83 -11.65
N THR A 61 15.39 3.61 -11.35
CA THR A 61 15.02 4.80 -12.11
C THR A 61 15.14 6.05 -11.22
N LYS A 62 15.82 7.07 -11.73
CA LYS A 62 15.91 8.40 -11.07
C LYS A 62 14.83 9.38 -11.54
N ASP A 63 14.27 9.17 -12.73
CA ASP A 63 13.27 10.07 -13.29
C ASP A 63 11.87 9.76 -12.74
N VAL A 64 11.14 10.80 -12.36
CA VAL A 64 9.81 10.67 -11.74
C VAL A 64 8.79 10.15 -12.77
N TYR A 65 8.87 10.62 -14.01
CA TYR A 65 7.94 10.22 -15.06
C TYR A 65 8.09 8.73 -15.42
N GLU A 66 9.32 8.25 -15.56
CA GLU A 66 9.58 6.82 -15.76
C GLU A 66 9.09 5.96 -14.58
N ILE A 67 9.18 6.45 -13.34
CA ILE A 67 8.64 5.74 -12.17
C ILE A 67 7.12 5.63 -12.27
N GLU A 68 6.43 6.72 -12.61
CA GLU A 68 4.97 6.74 -12.80
C GLU A 68 4.54 5.73 -13.88
N GLN A 69 5.28 5.66 -15.00
CA GLN A 69 5.00 4.71 -16.09
C GLN A 69 5.27 3.26 -15.70
N LYS A 70 6.39 2.97 -15.03
CA LYS A 70 6.75 1.60 -14.62
C LYS A 70 5.83 1.05 -13.54
N ILE A 71 5.45 1.87 -12.56
CA ILE A 71 4.54 1.46 -11.49
C ILE A 71 3.09 1.43 -11.97
N ASN A 72 2.75 2.27 -12.95
CA ASN A 72 1.44 2.35 -13.60
C ASN A 72 0.27 2.41 -12.61
N CYS A 73 0.41 3.23 -11.57
CA CYS A 73 -0.57 3.35 -10.47
C CYS A 73 -0.81 4.81 -10.08
N GLY A 74 -0.95 5.67 -11.09
CA GLY A 74 -1.15 7.11 -10.92
C GLY A 74 0.15 7.91 -10.81
N GLN A 75 0.02 9.14 -10.32
CA GLN A 75 1.12 10.08 -10.16
C GLN A 75 1.99 9.76 -8.93
N ALA A 76 3.22 10.26 -8.89
CA ALA A 76 4.13 10.05 -7.77
C ALA A 76 3.56 10.56 -6.43
N GLU A 77 2.80 11.64 -6.45
CA GLU A 77 2.08 12.18 -5.29
C GLU A 77 0.98 11.23 -4.77
N GLU A 78 0.24 10.57 -5.67
CA GLU A 78 -0.76 9.58 -5.30
C GLU A 78 -0.10 8.34 -4.69
N LEU A 79 1.06 7.92 -5.24
CA LEU A 79 1.87 6.84 -4.68
C LEU A 79 2.34 7.14 -3.26
N ILE A 80 2.68 8.41 -2.96
CA ILE A 80 3.05 8.82 -1.59
C ILE A 80 1.86 8.61 -0.65
N ILE A 81 0.68 9.09 -1.04
CA ILE A 81 -0.53 8.94 -0.22
C ILE A 81 -0.89 7.47 -0.03
N GLN A 82 -0.79 6.66 -1.09
CA GLN A 82 -0.98 5.21 -1.00
C GLN A 82 0.00 4.58 0.01
N ALA A 83 1.28 4.95 -0.05
CA ALA A 83 2.29 4.43 0.87
C ALA A 83 2.06 4.90 2.32
N GLU A 84 1.59 6.12 2.55
CA GLU A 84 1.22 6.60 3.88
C GLU A 84 0.00 5.86 4.44
N ASN A 85 -1.02 5.66 3.61
CA ASN A 85 -2.20 4.89 3.95
C ASN A 85 -1.84 3.43 4.27
N GLU A 86 -0.99 2.81 3.45
CA GLU A 86 -0.51 1.45 3.68
C GLU A 86 0.32 1.35 4.97
N LEU A 87 1.17 2.33 5.27
CA LEU A 87 1.92 2.37 6.53
C LEU A 87 0.97 2.46 7.73
N ASN A 88 -0.07 3.28 7.65
CA ASN A 88 -1.09 3.40 8.69
C ASN A 88 -1.91 2.11 8.82
N LEU A 89 -2.27 1.48 7.70
CA LEU A 89 -2.96 0.20 7.67
C LEU A 89 -2.10 -0.89 8.31
N ALA A 90 -0.84 -1.03 7.92
CA ALA A 90 0.08 -2.02 8.48
C ALA A 90 0.23 -1.88 10.00
N ARG A 91 0.27 -0.64 10.52
CA ARG A 91 0.25 -0.37 11.97
C ARG A 91 -1.04 -0.84 12.63
N LYS A 92 -2.19 -0.62 12.00
CA LYS A 92 -3.49 -1.11 12.50
C LYS A 92 -3.59 -2.64 12.45
N MET A 93 -3.09 -3.26 11.38
CA MET A 93 -3.04 -4.72 11.23
C MET A 93 -2.25 -5.40 12.36
N LEU A 94 -1.20 -4.76 12.88
CA LEU A 94 -0.48 -5.25 14.06
C LEU A 94 -1.36 -5.35 15.30
N ASN A 95 -2.28 -4.41 15.48
CA ASN A 95 -3.22 -4.42 16.60
C ASN A 95 -4.38 -5.39 16.37
N TRP A 96 -4.89 -5.46 15.13
CA TRP A 96 -6.05 -6.30 14.79
C TRP A 96 -5.73 -7.79 14.64
N LYS A 97 -4.48 -8.13 14.29
CA LYS A 97 -4.01 -9.51 14.08
C LYS A 97 -4.96 -10.36 13.22
N PRO A 98 -5.30 -9.92 12.00
CA PRO A 98 -6.28 -10.61 11.13
C PRO A 98 -5.82 -11.99 10.63
N TRP A 99 -4.57 -12.37 10.91
CA TRP A 99 -4.04 -13.71 10.61
C TRP A 99 -4.46 -14.76 11.65
N GLU A 100 -5.11 -14.35 12.75
CA GLU A 100 -5.72 -15.27 13.69
C GLU A 100 -6.99 -15.92 13.08
N PRO A 101 -7.37 -17.13 13.51
CA PRO A 101 -8.59 -17.78 13.03
C PRO A 101 -9.85 -16.93 13.28
N LEU A 102 -10.92 -17.21 12.52
CA LEU A 102 -12.21 -16.52 12.72
C LEU A 102 -12.65 -16.57 14.18
N VAL A 103 -12.97 -15.39 14.73
CA VAL A 103 -13.43 -15.22 16.11
C VAL A 103 -14.74 -15.98 16.36
N ALA A 104 -15.65 -15.99 15.38
CA ALA A 104 -16.92 -16.69 15.46
C ALA A 104 -17.24 -17.36 14.12
N LYS A 105 -17.76 -18.60 14.18
CA LYS A 105 -18.33 -19.25 13.01
C LYS A 105 -19.70 -18.62 12.71
N PRO A 106 -20.07 -18.43 11.43
CA PRO A 106 -21.38 -17.92 11.09
C PRO A 106 -22.49 -18.88 11.56
N PRO A 107 -23.66 -18.36 11.99
CA PRO A 107 -24.84 -19.18 12.24
C PRO A 107 -25.23 -20.00 11.00
N LYS A 108 -25.85 -21.16 11.21
CA LYS A 108 -26.38 -21.98 10.11
C LYS A 108 -27.45 -21.18 9.37
N GLY A 109 -27.33 -21.05 8.05
CA GLY A 109 -28.25 -20.27 7.22
C GLY A 109 -27.92 -18.78 7.07
N GLN A 110 -26.87 -18.26 7.74
CA GLN A 110 -26.49 -16.84 7.67
C GLN A 110 -26.17 -16.35 6.25
N TRP A 111 -25.58 -17.22 5.42
CA TRP A 111 -25.12 -16.90 4.07
C TRP A 111 -25.93 -17.63 2.99
N ASP A 112 -27.04 -18.28 3.36
CA ASP A 112 -27.91 -18.95 2.40
C ASP A 112 -28.79 -17.92 1.70
N TRP A 113 -28.60 -17.76 0.40
CA TRP A 113 -29.39 -16.86 -0.43
C TRP A 113 -29.87 -17.58 -1.71
N PRO A 114 -31.18 -17.52 -2.05
CA PRO A 114 -32.27 -16.77 -1.41
C PRO A 114 -32.73 -17.36 -0.06
N PRO A 115 -33.37 -16.57 0.82
CA PRO A 115 -33.88 -17.05 2.09
C PRO A 115 -34.93 -18.14 1.83
N ALA A 116 -34.91 -19.21 2.63
CA ALA A 116 -35.92 -20.27 2.56
C ALA A 116 -37.31 -19.62 2.65
N LYS A 117 -38.21 -19.94 1.70
CA LYS A 117 -39.59 -19.44 1.72
C LYS A 117 -40.23 -19.84 3.06
N SER A 118 -40.60 -18.85 3.85
CA SER A 118 -41.42 -19.00 5.06
C SER A 118 -42.78 -19.59 4.74
#